data_AF-A0A817TBA8-F1
#
_entry.id   AF-A0A817TBA8-F1
#
_cell.length_a   1.000
_cell.length_b   1.000
_cell.length_c   1.000
_cell.angle_alpha   90.00
_cell.angle_beta   90.00
_cell.angle_gamma   90.00
#
_symmetry.space_group_name_H-M   'P 1'
#
loop_
_entity.id
_entity.type
_entity.pdbx_description
1 polymer ?
#
loop_
_entity_poly.entity_id
_entity_poly.type
_entity_poly.pdbx_seq_one_letter_code
_entity_poly.pdbx_strand_id
1 'polypeptide(L)'
;PILSSSSSPIPTPSCSQCLPSSNDLKRCSKCHRISYCSISCQRKDWIYHKHECLHLHKILNEYDLTRLFLRLIVRYKQDHGKEENSHTKRCLNDLKTHENEINNDKQRYKTFQLINQYLKSWNLFNDI
;
A
#
# COMPACT_ATOMS: atom_id res chain seq x y z
N PRO A 1 -21.65 -37.61 3.01
CA PRO A 1 -21.87 -36.40 2.17
C PRO A 1 -20.82 -35.33 2.49
N ILE A 2 -19.83 -35.23 1.62
CA ILE A 2 -18.76 -34.22 1.64
C ILE A 2 -19.32 -32.95 1.01
N LEU A 3 -19.13 -31.79 1.65
CA LEU A 3 -18.98 -30.47 1.02
C LEU A 3 -18.69 -29.42 2.12
N SER A 4 -17.45 -29.40 2.61
CA SER A 4 -16.90 -28.28 3.36
C SER A 4 -15.94 -27.51 2.45
N SER A 5 -16.50 -26.64 1.61
CA SER A 5 -15.73 -25.64 0.89
C SER A 5 -15.35 -24.52 1.86
N SER A 6 -14.14 -24.57 2.40
CA SER A 6 -13.51 -23.45 3.09
C SER A 6 -13.13 -22.37 2.08
N SER A 7 -14.11 -21.60 1.62
CA SER A 7 -13.84 -20.35 0.93
C SER A 7 -13.43 -19.32 1.97
N SER A 8 -12.14 -18.95 2.01
CA SER A 8 -11.71 -17.76 2.75
C SER A 8 -12.61 -16.58 2.36
N PRO A 9 -13.13 -15.79 3.32
CA PRO A 9 -14.04 -14.70 3.00
C PRO A 9 -13.33 -13.72 2.06
N ILE A 10 -13.95 -13.46 0.91
CA ILE A 10 -13.47 -12.47 -0.06
C ILE A 10 -13.42 -11.13 0.68
N PRO A 11 -12.28 -10.41 0.67
CA PRO A 11 -12.18 -9.12 1.32
C PRO A 11 -13.28 -8.19 0.80
N THR A 12 -14.11 -7.66 1.71
CA THR A 12 -15.13 -6.69 1.31
C THR A 12 -14.45 -5.42 0.79
N PRO A 13 -14.92 -4.85 -0.33
CA PRO A 13 -14.36 -3.61 -0.83
C PRO A 13 -14.54 -2.52 0.23
N SER A 14 -13.47 -1.79 0.49
CA SER A 14 -13.41 -0.71 1.47
C SER A 14 -12.94 0.61 0.85
N CYS A 15 -13.26 1.73 1.49
CA CYS A 15 -12.75 3.02 1.07
C CYS A 15 -11.23 3.08 1.29
N SER A 16 -10.46 3.36 0.23
CA SER A 16 -9.00 3.47 0.27
C SER A 16 -8.48 4.58 1.21
N GLN A 17 -9.32 5.58 1.51
CA GLN A 17 -8.94 6.71 2.38
C GLN A 17 -9.34 6.53 3.85
N CYS A 18 -10.60 6.17 4.12
CA CYS A 18 -11.12 6.15 5.49
C CYS A 18 -11.19 4.74 6.09
N LEU A 19 -11.14 3.68 5.26
CA LEU A 19 -11.21 2.25 5.60
C LEU A 19 -12.59 1.59 5.80
N PRO A 20 -13.70 2.27 6.20
CA PRO A 20 -15.01 1.63 6.22
C PRO A 20 -15.42 1.04 4.88
N SER A 21 -16.02 -0.15 4.96
CA SER A 21 -16.80 -0.74 3.87
C SER A 21 -18.13 0.01 3.73
N SER A 22 -18.60 0.15 2.50
CA SER A 22 -19.87 0.77 2.16
C SER A 22 -20.42 0.09 0.91
N ASN A 23 -21.75 0.04 0.79
CA ASN A 23 -22.39 -0.53 -0.39
C ASN A 23 -22.18 0.34 -1.65
N ASP A 24 -21.88 1.64 -1.49
CA ASP A 24 -21.82 2.61 -2.58
C ASP A 24 -20.40 3.12 -2.87
N LEU A 25 -19.43 2.22 -2.88
CA LEU A 25 -18.05 2.57 -3.20
C LEU A 25 -17.87 2.83 -4.70
N LYS A 26 -17.28 3.99 -5.03
CA LYS A 26 -16.96 4.40 -6.39
C LYS A 26 -15.51 4.07 -6.72
N ARG A 27 -15.30 3.24 -7.74
CA ARG A 27 -13.95 2.92 -8.25
C ARG A 27 -13.31 4.15 -8.87
N CYS A 28 -12.00 4.28 -8.70
CA CYS A 28 -11.22 5.22 -9.49
C CYS A 28 -11.35 4.87 -10.98
N SER A 29 -11.79 5.82 -11.81
CA SER A 29 -12.04 5.64 -13.24
C SER A 29 -10.78 5.42 -14.08
N LYS A 30 -9.59 5.62 -13.52
CA LYS A 30 -8.32 5.46 -14.23
C LYS A 30 -7.68 4.10 -13.97
N CYS A 31 -7.61 3.67 -12.71
CA CYS A 31 -6.94 2.42 -12.35
C CYS A 31 -7.90 1.25 -12.14
N HIS A 32 -9.17 1.51 -11.85
CA HIS A 32 -10.22 0.52 -11.54
C HIS A 32 -9.90 -0.43 -10.36
N ARG A 33 -8.77 -0.23 -9.66
CA ARG A 33 -8.28 -1.08 -8.56
C ARG A 33 -8.77 -0.67 -7.18
N ILE A 34 -8.85 0.64 -6.93
CA ILE A 34 -9.22 1.17 -5.63
C ILE A 34 -10.57 1.89 -5.69
N SER A 35 -11.25 1.93 -4.54
CA SER A 35 -12.58 2.52 -4.42
C SER A 35 -12.66 3.51 -3.26
N TYR A 36 -13.61 4.43 -3.37
CA TYR A 36 -13.83 5.51 -2.42
C TYR A 36 -15.32 5.68 -2.12
N CYS A 37 -15.67 5.99 -0.87
CA CYS A 37 -17.06 6.32 -0.52
C CYS A 37 -17.49 7.71 -1.01
N SER A 38 -16.54 8.59 -1.34
CA SER A 38 -16.82 9.95 -1.80
C SER A 38 -15.67 10.56 -2.60
N ILE A 39 -15.99 11.60 -3.39
CA ILE A 39 -14.99 12.43 -4.08
C ILE A 39 -14.04 13.09 -3.07
N SER A 40 -14.53 13.43 -1.88
CA SER A 40 -13.70 13.98 -0.79
C SER A 40 -12.63 12.97 -0.35
N CYS A 41 -12.99 11.70 -0.17
CA CYS A 41 -12.04 10.64 0.15
C CYS A 41 -11.01 10.43 -0.97
N GLN A 42 -11.44 10.45 -2.24
CA GLN A 42 -10.53 10.35 -3.38
C GLN A 42 -9.52 11.52 -3.40
N ARG A 43 -9.98 12.75 -3.18
CA ARG A 43 -9.11 13.95 -3.16
C ARG A 43 -8.09 13.89 -2.02
N LYS A 44 -8.50 13.45 -0.83
CA LYS A 44 -7.60 13.29 0.33
C LYS A 44 -6.53 12.22 0.09
N ASP A 45 -6.90 11.11 -0.54
CA ASP A 45 -5.96 10.02 -0.87
C ASP A 45 -5.04 10.36 -2.05
N TRP A 46 -5.36 11.40 -2.83
CA TRP A 46 -4.68 11.71 -4.11
C TRP A 46 -3.18 11.94 -3.96
N ILE A 47 -2.74 12.47 -2.80
CA ILE A 47 -1.30 12.65 -2.50
C ILE A 47 -0.52 11.35 -2.60
N TYR A 48 -1.13 10.23 -2.22
CA TYR A 48 -0.57 8.88 -2.36
C TYR A 48 -1.00 8.25 -3.68
N HIS A 49 -2.30 8.31 -3.98
CA HIS A 49 -2.89 7.57 -5.09
C HIS A 49 -2.29 7.97 -6.45
N LYS A 50 -1.93 9.24 -6.66
CA LYS A 50 -1.37 9.71 -7.93
C LYS A 50 -0.14 8.92 -8.38
N HIS A 51 0.68 8.45 -7.44
CA HIS A 51 1.91 7.70 -7.69
C HIS A 51 1.67 6.22 -7.97
N GLU A 52 0.53 5.67 -7.56
CA GLU A 52 0.21 4.24 -7.70
C GLU A 52 -0.88 4.00 -8.79
N CYS A 53 -1.63 5.04 -9.16
CA CYS A 53 -2.79 4.97 -10.06
C CYS A 53 -2.49 4.31 -11.42
N LEU A 54 -1.38 4.70 -12.06
CA LEU A 54 -1.00 4.18 -13.37
C LEU A 54 -0.32 2.81 -13.33
N HIS A 55 -0.02 2.29 -12.15
CA HIS A 55 0.89 1.17 -12.00
C HIS A 55 0.28 -0.04 -11.32
N LEU A 56 -0.62 0.16 -10.36
CA LEU A 56 -1.22 -0.91 -9.57
C LEU A 56 -2.04 -1.94 -10.36
N HIS A 57 -2.51 -1.60 -11.57
CA HIS A 57 -3.16 -2.58 -12.44
C HIS A 57 -2.17 -3.61 -13.02
N LYS A 58 -0.88 -3.27 -13.09
CA LYS A 58 0.19 -4.13 -13.63
C LYS A 58 0.73 -5.14 -12.60
N ILE A 59 0.41 -4.93 -11.32
CA ILE A 59 0.89 -5.76 -10.22
C ILE A 59 -0.11 -6.89 -9.98
N LEU A 60 0.37 -8.12 -10.17
CA LEU A 60 -0.39 -9.36 -9.96
C LEU A 60 -0.07 -10.01 -8.61
N ASN A 61 1.21 -10.04 -8.25
CA ASN A 61 1.71 -10.60 -6.99
C ASN A 61 2.21 -9.49 -6.08
N GLU A 62 2.16 -9.71 -4.77
CA GLU A 62 2.68 -8.77 -3.76
C GLU A 62 2.05 -7.37 -3.84
N TYR A 63 0.78 -7.29 -4.25
CA TYR A 63 0.05 -6.03 -4.43
C TYR A 63 0.04 -5.20 -3.13
N ASP A 64 -0.36 -5.80 -2.02
CA ASP A 64 -0.51 -5.09 -0.75
C ASP A 64 0.85 -4.62 -0.22
N LEU A 65 1.88 -5.45 -0.31
CA LEU A 65 3.23 -5.07 0.09
C LEU A 65 3.79 -3.97 -0.82
N THR A 66 3.67 -4.12 -2.14
CA THR A 66 4.13 -3.08 -3.10
C THR A 66 3.48 -1.74 -2.81
N ARG A 67 2.16 -1.74 -2.57
CA ARG A 67 1.40 -0.54 -2.23
C ARG A 67 1.81 0.04 -0.87
N LEU A 68 2.07 -0.81 0.13
CA LEU A 68 2.57 -0.38 1.44
C LEU A 68 3.93 0.31 1.31
N PHE A 69 4.91 -0.31 0.65
CA PHE A 69 6.25 0.27 0.46
C PHE A 69 6.19 1.61 -0.30
N LEU A 70 5.38 1.69 -1.36
CA LEU A 70 5.18 2.94 -2.09
C LEU A 70 4.67 4.05 -1.15
N ARG A 71 3.61 3.77 -0.38
CA ARG A 71 3.00 4.77 0.52
C ARG A 71 3.94 5.16 1.65
N LEU A 72 4.74 4.23 2.17
CA LEU A 72 5.78 4.52 3.16
C LEU A 72 6.85 5.45 2.59
N ILE A 73 7.33 5.24 1.37
CA ILE A 73 8.31 6.13 0.72
C ILE A 73 7.73 7.53 0.50
N VAL A 74 6.50 7.61 -0.02
CA VAL A 74 5.81 8.91 -0.23
C VAL A 74 5.68 9.67 1.09
N ARG A 75 5.29 8.97 2.16
CA ARG A 75 5.18 9.56 3.49
C ARG A 75 6.53 9.99 4.03
N TYR A 76 7.54 9.13 3.97
CA TYR A 76 8.90 9.43 4.44
C TYR A 76 9.49 10.66 3.74
N LYS A 77 9.18 10.90 2.46
CA LYS A 77 9.64 12.12 1.76
C LYS A 77 8.98 13.42 2.25
N GLN A 78 7.83 13.36 2.95
CA GLN A 78 7.16 14.55 3.46
C GLN A 78 7.78 15.05 4.78
N ASP A 79 8.19 14.14 5.65
CA ASP A 79 8.57 14.45 7.04
C ASP A 79 9.89 13.78 7.48
N HIS A 80 10.54 13.01 6.61
CA HIS A 80 11.69 12.16 6.93
C HIS A 80 11.44 11.16 8.06
N GLY A 81 10.20 10.67 8.15
CA GLY A 81 9.78 9.69 9.16
C GLY A 81 9.68 10.25 10.58
N LYS A 82 9.57 11.58 10.72
CA LYS A 82 9.57 12.29 12.01
C LYS A 82 8.17 12.59 12.55
N GLU A 83 7.09 12.40 11.78
CA GLU A 83 5.73 12.61 12.27
C GLU A 83 5.42 11.60 13.39
N GLU A 84 5.21 12.15 14.58
CA GLU A 84 4.97 11.38 15.78
C GLU A 84 3.50 10.97 15.89
N ASN A 85 3.28 9.74 16.34
CA ASN A 85 1.97 9.32 16.80
C ASN A 85 1.61 10.06 18.11
N SER A 86 0.46 10.74 18.13
CA SER A 86 0.02 11.55 19.27
C SER A 86 -0.05 10.79 20.61
N HIS A 87 -0.36 9.49 20.56
CA HIS A 87 -0.54 8.66 21.74
C HIS A 87 0.75 7.99 22.21
N THR A 88 1.51 7.40 21.29
CA THR A 88 2.72 6.62 21.64
C THR A 88 4.00 7.43 21.60
N LYS A 89 3.98 8.64 21.03
CA LYS A 89 5.16 9.48 20.77
C LYS A 89 6.24 8.79 19.94
N ARG A 90 5.87 7.73 19.21
CA ARG A 90 6.76 7.03 18.29
C ARG A 90 6.57 7.52 16.86
N CYS A 91 7.65 7.49 16.10
CA CYS A 91 7.72 7.85 14.69
C CYS A 91 8.19 6.65 13.84
N LEU A 92 8.27 6.84 12.53
CA LEU A 92 8.68 5.79 11.60
C LEU A 92 10.14 5.36 11.82
N ASN A 93 11.00 6.30 12.22
CA ASN A 93 12.41 6.03 12.48
C ASN A 93 12.65 5.17 13.74
N ASP A 94 11.64 5.03 14.61
CA ASP A 94 11.73 4.18 15.80
C ASP A 94 11.49 2.69 15.50
N LEU A 95 11.14 2.35 14.24
CA LEU A 95 10.96 0.96 13.84
C LEU A 95 12.30 0.24 13.77
N LYS A 96 12.36 -0.98 14.35
CA LYS A 96 13.51 -1.87 14.21
C LYS A 96 13.62 -2.35 12.77
N THR A 97 14.83 -2.31 12.22
CA THR A 97 15.06 -2.66 10.81
C THR A 97 15.06 -4.16 10.56
N HIS A 98 15.55 -4.97 11.53
CA HIS A 98 15.75 -6.42 11.38
C HIS A 98 16.45 -6.79 10.05
N GLU A 99 17.34 -5.91 9.58
CA GLU A 99 17.92 -5.97 8.23
C GLU A 99 18.67 -7.29 8.00
N ASN A 100 19.48 -7.73 8.97
CA ASN A 100 20.22 -8.98 8.90
C ASN A 100 19.29 -10.20 8.77
N GLU A 101 18.16 -10.22 9.48
CA GLU A 101 17.20 -11.32 9.43
C GLU A 101 16.52 -11.38 8.06
N ILE A 102 16.15 -10.22 7.50
CA ILE A 102 15.54 -10.12 6.18
C ILE A 102 16.53 -10.54 5.09
N ASN A 103 17.79 -10.11 5.18
CA ASN A 103 18.83 -10.45 4.20
C ASN A 103 19.18 -11.95 4.22
N ASN A 104 19.10 -12.60 5.38
CA ASN A 104 19.35 -14.04 5.50
C ASN A 104 18.14 -14.90 5.12
N ASP A 105 16.93 -14.33 5.07
CA ASP A 105 15.72 -15.01 4.60
C ASP A 105 15.58 -14.86 3.07
N LYS A 106 15.83 -15.97 2.35
CA LYS A 106 15.79 -16.01 0.89
C LYS A 106 14.46 -15.53 0.30
N GLN A 107 13.33 -15.85 0.94
CA GLN A 107 12.02 -15.51 0.42
C GLN A 107 11.73 -14.03 0.65
N ARG A 108 11.95 -13.53 1.87
CA ARG A 108 11.75 -12.11 2.20
C ARG A 108 12.64 -11.21 1.35
N TYR A 109 13.91 -11.58 1.18
CA TYR A 109 14.85 -10.83 0.36
C TYR A 109 14.41 -10.79 -1.11
N LYS A 110 13.99 -11.92 -1.68
CA LYS A 110 13.47 -11.97 -3.06
C LYS A 110 12.22 -11.11 -3.25
N THR A 111 11.28 -11.15 -2.30
CA THR A 111 10.08 -10.28 -2.32
C THR A 111 10.48 -8.81 -2.24
N PHE A 112 11.42 -8.44 -1.38
CA PHE A 112 11.94 -7.08 -1.29
C PHE A 112 12.58 -6.62 -2.62
N GLN A 113 13.43 -7.46 -3.23
CA GLN A 113 14.05 -7.15 -4.52
C GLN A 113 13.02 -6.91 -5.62
N LEU A 114 11.98 -7.76 -5.69
CA LEU A 114 10.89 -7.62 -6.65
C LEU A 114 10.14 -6.29 -6.46
N ILE A 115 9.77 -5.96 -5.23
CA ILE A 115 9.08 -4.70 -4.91
C ILE A 115 9.97 -3.52 -5.28
N ASN A 116 11.24 -3.54 -4.90
CA ASN A 116 12.20 -2.49 -5.24
C ASN A 116 12.32 -2.29 -6.76
N GLN A 117 12.33 -3.37 -7.55
CA GLN A 117 12.32 -3.30 -9.01
C GLN A 117 11.07 -2.60 -9.55
N TYR A 118 9.88 -2.92 -9.02
CA TYR A 118 8.65 -2.23 -9.41
C TYR A 118 8.72 -0.73 -9.13
N LEU A 119 9.10 -0.35 -7.91
CA LEU A 119 9.14 1.06 -7.49
C LEU A 119 10.17 1.87 -8.28
N LYS A 120 11.33 1.27 -8.61
CA LYS A 120 12.32 1.89 -9.51
C LYS A 120 11.77 2.10 -10.92
N SER A 121 11.06 1.10 -11.46
CA SER A 121 10.47 1.19 -12.80
C SER A 121 9.40 2.28 -12.94
N TRP A 122 8.86 2.77 -11.83
CA TRP A 122 7.85 3.83 -11.80
C TRP A 122 8.46 5.22 -11.58
N ASN A 123 9.79 5.33 -11.62
CA ASN A 123 10.53 6.56 -11.33
C ASN A 123 10.16 7.22 -9.99
N LEU A 124 9.62 6.44 -9.04
CA LEU A 124 9.12 6.95 -7.76
C LEU A 124 10.21 7.66 -6.93
N PHE A 125 11.46 7.27 -7.14
CA PHE A 125 12.59 7.89 -6.46
C PHE A 125 12.96 9.27 -7.04
N ASN A 126 12.61 9.53 -8.30
CA ASN A 126 12.89 10.79 -9.02
C ASN A 126 11.69 11.76 -9.01
N ASP A 127 10.46 11.23 -9.02
CA ASP A 127 9.21 12.00 -9.16
C ASP A 127 8.60 12.47 -7.82
N ILE A 128 9.24 12.20 -6.68
CA ILE A 128 8.77 12.56 -5.33
C ILE A 128 9.83 13.36 -4.59
#